data_AF-A0A355SYZ2-F1
#
_entry.id   AF-A0A355SYZ2-F1
#
_cell.length_a   1.000
_cell.length_b   1.000
_cell.length_c   1.000
_cell.angle_alpha   90.00
_cell.angle_beta   90.00
_cell.angle_gamma   90.00
#
_symmetry.space_group_name_H-M   'P 1'
#
loop_
_entity.id
_entity.type
_entity.pdbx_description
1 polymer ?
#
loop_
_entity_poly.entity_id
_entity_poly.type
_entity_poly.pdbx_seq_one_letter_code
_entity_poly.pdbx_strand_id
1 'polypeptide(L)' 'EWMAKAEKSEPNDANAMALATSDASGLPDVRMVLLKDASPEGFVFYTNLESAKGT' A
#
# COMPACT_ATOMS: atom_id res chain seq x y z
N GLU A 1 -3.33 9.70 -14.32
CA GLU A 1 -4.66 9.49 -14.95
C GLU A 1 -5.49 8.37 -14.33
N TRP A 2 -4.93 7.17 -14.05
CA TRP A 2 -5.70 6.06 -13.48
C TRP A 2 -6.23 6.35 -12.07
N MET A 3 -5.38 6.88 -11.17
CA MET A 3 -5.80 7.24 -9.81
C MET A 3 -6.98 8.22 -9.81
N ALA A 4 -6.89 9.30 -10.60
CA ALA A 4 -7.97 10.28 -10.74
C ALA A 4 -9.29 9.71 -11.32
N LYS A 5 -9.23 8.57 -12.02
CA LYS A 5 -10.44 7.84 -12.44
C LYS A 5 -11.00 7.01 -11.30
N ALA A 6 -10.14 6.28 -10.58
CA ALA A 6 -10.51 5.48 -9.41
C ALA A 6 -11.17 6.34 -8.33
N GLU A 7 -10.60 7.50 -8.01
CA GLU A 7 -11.17 8.46 -7.03
C GLU A 7 -12.61 8.89 -7.38
N LYS A 8 -12.97 8.90 -8.67
CA LYS A 8 -14.32 9.25 -9.13
C LYS A 8 -15.28 8.06 -9.08
N SER A 9 -14.80 6.84 -9.34
CA SER A 9 -15.63 5.64 -9.41
C SER A 9 -15.73 4.86 -8.10
N GLU A 10 -14.75 5.03 -7.21
CA GLU A 10 -14.61 4.32 -5.93
C GLU A 10 -14.25 5.32 -4.82
N PRO A 11 -15.20 6.17 -4.40
CA PRO A 11 -14.91 7.29 -3.49
C PRO A 11 -14.50 6.85 -2.07
N ASN A 12 -14.77 5.59 -1.70
CA ASN A 12 -14.47 5.08 -0.36
C ASN A 12 -12.99 4.72 -0.21
N ASP A 13 -12.44 3.95 -1.16
CA ASP A 13 -11.16 3.25 -0.98
C ASP A 13 -10.30 3.23 -2.25
N ALA A 14 -10.42 4.24 -3.13
CA ALA A 14 -9.61 4.33 -4.36
C ALA A 14 -8.08 4.27 -4.13
N ASN A 15 -7.62 4.60 -2.93
CA ASN A 15 -6.22 4.56 -2.53
C ASN A 15 -5.84 3.29 -1.76
N ALA A 16 -6.77 2.34 -1.58
CA ALA A 16 -6.47 1.05 -0.98
C ALA A 16 -5.59 0.22 -1.93
N MET A 17 -4.55 -0.39 -1.37
CA MET A 17 -3.61 -1.23 -2.10
C MET A 17 -3.28 -2.49 -1.31
N ALA A 18 -3.04 -3.59 -2.02
CA ALA A 18 -2.49 -4.81 -1.43
C ALA A 18 -0.96 -4.71 -1.38
N LEU A 19 -0.40 -4.70 -0.17
CA LEU A 19 1.04 -4.72 0.06
C LEU A 19 1.48 -6.15 0.37
N ALA A 20 2.42 -6.66 -0.41
CA ALA A 20 3.11 -7.92 -0.17
C ALA A 20 4.51 -7.66 0.40
N THR A 21 4.84 -8.34 1.50
CA THR A 21 6.18 -8.37 2.09
C THR A 21 6.62 -9.81 2.27
N SER A 22 7.92 -10.05 2.39
CA SER A 22 8.45 -11.38 2.72
C SER A 22 9.48 -11.26 3.83
N ASP A 23 9.50 -12.24 4.72
CA ASP A 23 10.55 -12.36 5.72
C ASP A 23 11.89 -12.81 5.09
N ALA A 24 12.93 -12.94 5.92
CA ALA A 24 14.26 -13.37 5.46
C ALA A 24 14.29 -14.82 4.91
N SER A 25 13.27 -15.64 5.21
CA SER A 25 13.11 -16.98 4.65
C SER A 25 12.35 -17.00 3.31
N GLY A 26 11.81 -15.85 2.90
CA GLY A 26 11.05 -15.68 1.67
C GLY A 26 9.57 -16.05 1.79
N LEU A 27 9.03 -16.23 3.01
CA LEU A 27 7.61 -16.52 3.21
C LEU A 27 6.79 -15.23 2.97
N PRO A 28 5.86 -15.19 2.01
CA PRO A 28 5.09 -13.98 1.71
C PRO A 28 3.91 -13.77 2.68
N ASP A 29 3.67 -12.51 3.04
CA ASP A 29 2.47 -12.01 3.72
C ASP A 29 1.83 -10.88 2.89
N VAL A 30 0.51 -10.84 2.80
CA VAL A 30 -0.23 -9.83 2.02
C VAL A 30 -1.37 -9.24 2.83
N ARG A 31 -1.50 -7.90 2.80
CA ARG A 31 -2.60 -7.17 3.45
C ARG A 31 -2.94 -5.87 2.75
N MET A 32 -4.11 -5.32 3.08
CA MET A 32 -4.51 -3.99 2.63
C MET A 32 -3.81 -2.89 3.43
N VAL A 33 -3.34 -1.86 2.72
CA VAL A 33 -2.86 -0.59 3.27
C VAL A 33 -3.41 0.58 2.43
N LEU A 34 -3.29 1.80 2.93
CA LEU A 34 -3.73 3.00 2.21
C LEU A 34 -2.53 3.75 1.65
N LEU A 35 -2.54 3.99 0.34
CA LEU A 35 -1.63 4.89 -0.36
C LEU A 35 -1.83 6.33 0.16
N LYS A 36 -0.73 7.00 0.47
CA LYS A 36 -0.70 8.38 0.96
C LYS A 36 -0.13 9.35 -0.05
N ASP A 37 0.86 8.94 -0.83
CA ASP A 37 1.43 9.77 -1.90
C ASP A 37 2.05 8.90 -3.00
N ALA A 38 2.05 9.40 -4.23
CA ALA A 38 2.63 8.75 -5.40
C ALA A 38 3.38 9.80 -6.25
N SER A 39 4.69 9.66 -6.32
CA SER A 39 5.60 10.60 -6.99
C SER A 39 6.65 9.85 -7.82
N PRO A 40 7.50 10.54 -8.60
CA PRO A 40 8.61 9.91 -9.31
C PRO A 40 9.58 9.13 -8.39
N GLU A 41 9.62 9.47 -7.11
CA GLU A 41 10.45 8.81 -6.09
C GLU A 41 9.82 7.51 -5.57
N GLY A 42 8.53 7.27 -5.81
CA GLY A 42 7.84 6.03 -5.46
C GLY A 42 6.48 6.24 -4.81
N PHE A 43 6.11 5.30 -3.94
CA PHE A 43 4.82 5.28 -3.24
C PHE A 43 5.03 5.39 -1.72
N VAL A 44 4.20 6.20 -1.08
CA VAL A 44 4.24 6.42 0.37
C VAL A 44 3.01 5.79 1.04
N PHE A 45 3.23 5.02 2.10
CA PHE A 45 2.21 4.58 3.04
C PHE A 45 2.79 4.59 4.45
N TYR A 46 1.94 4.67 5.47
CA TYR A 46 2.37 4.66 6.87
C TYR A 46 1.94 3.36 7.56
N THR A 47 2.75 2.89 8.50
CA THR A 47 2.45 1.69 9.30
C THR A 47 3.14 1.74 10.66
N ASN A 48 2.86 0.76 11.52
CA ASN A 48 3.63 0.54 12.75
C ASN A 48 4.88 -0.31 12.42
N LEU A 49 6.06 0.20 12.79
CA LEU A 49 7.35 -0.46 12.58
C LEU A 49 7.49 -1.76 13.39
N GLU A 50 6.75 -1.92 14.49
CA GLU A 50 6.71 -3.16 15.28
C GLU A 50 5.74 -4.21 14.72
N SER A 51 5.05 -3.91 13.60
CA SER A 51 4.19 -4.91 12.95
C SER A 51 5.00 -5.87 12.09
N ALA A 52 4.44 -7.05 11.79
CA ALA A 52 5.09 -8.06 10.94
C ALA A 52 5.47 -7.59 9.51
N LYS A 53 5.00 -6.41 9.04
CA LYS A 53 5.43 -5.84 7.74
C LYS A 53 6.55 -4.80 7.90
N GLY A 54 6.81 -4.35 9.12
CA GLY A 54 7.84 -3.39 9.48
C GLY A 54 9.14 -4.05 9.94
N THR A 55 9.11 -5.35 10.21
CA THR A 55 10.21 -6.22 10.65
C THR A 55 10.39 -7.37 9.69
#